data_AF-A0A8T1A2G6-F1
#
_entry.id   AF-A0A8T1A2G6-F1
#
_cell.length_a   1.000
_cell.length_b   1.000
_cell.length_c   1.000
_cell.angle_alpha   90.00
_cell.angle_beta   90.00
_cell.angle_gamma   90.00
#
_symmetry.space_group_name_H-M   'P 1'
#
loop_
_entity.id
_entity.type
_entity.pdbx_description
1 polymer ?
#
loop_
_entity_poly.entity_id
_entity_poly.type
_entity_poly.pdbx_seq_one_letter_code
_entity_poly.pdbx_strand_id
1 'polypeptide(L)' 'MQQLIMEEQQRALIQQAISKITALARDKCSASKPDSELSSKEKDCIKNVTLAYLDTS' A
#
# COMPACT_ATOMS: atom_id res chain seq x y z
N MET A 1 -27.52 -9.21 9.90
CA MET A 1 -26.64 -8.32 10.70
C MET A 1 -25.23 -8.87 10.88
N GLN A 2 -25.03 -10.10 11.38
CA GLN A 2 -23.68 -10.64 11.62
C GLN A 2 -22.79 -10.70 10.37
N GLN A 3 -23.34 -11.09 9.21
CA GLN A 3 -22.60 -11.10 7.94
C GLN A 3 -22.10 -9.70 7.55
N LEU A 4 -22.97 -8.69 7.63
CA LEU A 4 -22.63 -7.30 7.32
C LEU A 4 -21.51 -6.75 8.23
N ILE A 5 -21.53 -7.12 9.52
CA ILE A 5 -20.46 -6.76 10.45
C ILE A 5 -19.13 -7.42 10.05
N MET A 6 -19.15 -8.69 9.67
CA MET A 6 -17.94 -9.40 9.22
C MET A 6 -17.38 -8.80 7.91
N GLU A 7 -18.25 -8.44 6.97
CA GLU A 7 -17.85 -7.80 5.71
C GLU A 7 -17.18 -6.44 5.94
N GLU A 8 -17.76 -5.59 6.80
CA GLU A 8 -17.16 -4.29 7.14
C GLU A 8 -15.84 -4.45 7.89
N GLN A 9 -15.72 -5.44 8.79
CA GLN A 9 -14.44 -5.76 9.45
C GLN A 9 -13.38 -6.19 8.45
N GLN A 10 -13.71 -7.07 7.51
CA GLN A 10 -12.79 -7.50 6.46
C GLN A 10 -12.36 -6.33 5.58
N ARG A 11 -13.30 -5.45 5.22
CA ARG A 11 -13.02 -4.23 4.47
C ARG A 11 -12.09 -3.30 5.22
N ALA A 12 -12.29 -3.11 6.53
CA ALA A 12 -11.42 -2.30 7.38
C ALA A 12 -9.98 -2.85 7.42
N LEU A 13 -9.82 -4.17 7.53
CA LEU A 13 -8.51 -4.83 7.49
C LEU A 13 -7.80 -4.61 6.15
N ILE A 14 -8.52 -4.73 5.03
CA ILE A 14 -7.97 -4.45 3.69
C ILE A 14 -7.52 -2.99 3.59
N GLN A 15 -8.34 -2.04 4.03
CA GLN A 15 -7.99 -0.61 4.02
C GLN A 15 -6.77 -0.31 4.90
N GLN A 16 -6.64 -0.98 6.04
CA GLN A 16 -5.47 -0.87 6.91
C GLN A 16 -4.21 -1.41 6.22
N ALA A 17 -4.30 -2.55 5.53
CA ALA A 17 -3.20 -3.10 4.75
C ALA A 17 -2.78 -2.15 3.62
N ILE A 18 -3.74 -1.60 2.87
CA ILE A 18 -3.50 -0.60 1.82
C ILE A 18 -2.80 0.65 2.39
N SER A 19 -3.24 1.11 3.56
CA SER A 19 -2.62 2.29 4.20
C SER A 19 -1.16 2.02 4.60
N LYS A 20 -0.90 0.85 5.19
CA LYS A 20 0.46 0.44 5.60
C LYS A 20 1.42 0.29 4.42
N ILE A 21 0.99 -0.43 3.38
CA ILE A 21 1.83 -0.66 2.19
C ILE A 21 2.08 0.65 1.42
N THR A 22 1.09 1.55 1.38
CA THR A 22 1.24 2.88 0.75
C THR A 22 2.28 3.73 1.48
N ALA A 23 2.23 3.78 2.82
CA ALA A 23 3.21 4.50 3.61
C ALA A 23 4.62 3.95 3.40
N LEU A 24 4.78 2.61 3.49
CA LEU A 24 6.04 1.93 3.28
C LEU A 24 6.63 2.18 1.87
N ALA A 25 5.79 2.08 0.84
CA ALA A 25 6.21 2.30 -0.54
C ALA A 25 6.62 3.76 -0.77
N ARG A 26 5.87 4.73 -0.21
CA ARG A 26 6.23 6.14 -0.26
C ARG A 26 7.58 6.39 0.41
N ASP A 27 7.78 5.90 1.63
CA ASP A 27 9.01 6.12 2.38
C ASP A 27 10.24 5.51 1.70
N LYS A 28 10.09 4.33 1.09
CA LYS A 28 11.20 3.64 0.41
C LYS A 28 11.49 4.18 -0.98
N CYS A 29 10.47 4.59 -1.72
CA CYS A 29 10.61 4.86 -3.15
C CYS A 29 10.57 6.35 -3.50
N SER A 30 9.86 7.19 -2.74
CA SER A 30 9.58 8.58 -3.15
C SER A 30 9.67 9.62 -2.01
N ALA A 31 10.33 9.30 -0.89
CA ALA A 31 10.38 10.16 0.30
C ALA A 31 10.95 11.58 0.05
N SER A 32 11.78 11.72 -0.98
CA SER A 32 12.58 12.92 -1.23
C SER A 32 12.03 13.87 -2.31
N LYS A 33 10.84 13.63 -2.87
CA LYS A 33 10.30 14.48 -3.95
C LYS A 33 8.82 14.84 -3.77
N PRO A 34 8.48 16.14 -3.72
CA PRO A 34 7.12 16.62 -3.86
C PRO A 34 6.68 16.74 -5.33
N ASP A 35 7.41 16.11 -6.27
CA ASP A 35 7.11 16.20 -7.70
C ASP A 35 5.74 15.56 -8.00
N SER A 36 4.98 16.18 -8.89
CA SER A 36 3.57 15.83 -9.12
C SER A 36 3.40 14.45 -9.76
N GLU A 37 4.46 13.92 -10.38
CA GLU A 37 4.45 12.64 -11.07
C GLU A 37 5.58 11.71 -10.63
N LEU A 38 5.25 10.44 -10.46
CA LEU A 38 6.22 9.38 -10.21
C LEU A 38 7.03 9.10 -11.49
N SER A 39 8.35 9.15 -11.37
CA SER A 39 9.26 8.67 -12.42
C SER A 39 9.08 7.17 -12.66
N SER A 40 9.55 6.67 -13.81
CA SER A 40 9.50 5.23 -14.12
C SER A 40 10.21 4.38 -13.05
N LYS A 41 11.34 4.85 -12.51
CA LYS A 41 12.07 4.16 -11.44
C LYS A 41 11.27 4.09 -10.14
N GLU A 42 10.54 5.14 -9.79
CA GLU A 42 9.69 5.17 -8.60
C GLU A 42 8.50 4.22 -8.75
N LYS A 43 7.88 4.18 -9.95
CA LYS A 43 6.81 3.22 -10.27
C LYS A 43 7.29 1.77 -10.12
N ASP A 44 8.45 1.44 -10.68
CA ASP A 44 9.03 0.10 -10.56
C ASP A 44 9.40 -0.25 -9.11
N CYS A 45 9.96 0.70 -8.36
CA CYS A 45 10.24 0.53 -6.93
C CYS A 45 8.96 0.24 -6.14
N ILE A 46 7.90 1.04 -6.34
CA ILE A 46 6.61 0.88 -5.65
C ILE A 46 6.03 -0.50 -5.96
N LYS A 47 6.07 -0.93 -7.22
CA LYS A 47 5.62 -2.28 -7.62
C LYS A 47 6.38 -3.36 -6.84
N ASN A 48 7.71 -3.30 -6.80
CA ASN A 48 8.53 -4.32 -6.16
C ASN A 48 8.36 -4.34 -4.63
N VAL A 49 8.29 -3.16 -3.98
CA VAL A 49 8.03 -3.06 -2.54
C VAL A 49 6.65 -3.59 -2.19
N THR A 50 5.64 -3.30 -3.03
CA THR A 50 4.28 -3.79 -2.83
C THR A 50 4.23 -5.32 -2.94
N LEU A 51 4.84 -5.90 -3.96
CA LEU A 51 4.90 -7.36 -4.12
C LEU A 51 5.62 -8.02 -2.93
N ALA A 52 6.78 -7.50 -2.53
CA ALA A 52 7.52 -8.04 -1.39
C ALA A 52 6.74 -7.96 -0.07
N TYR A 53 5.95 -6.91 0.15
CA TYR A 53 5.07 -6.82 1.32
C TYR A 53 3.98 -7.89 1.29
N LEU A 54 3.36 -8.13 0.14
CA LEU A 54 2.33 -9.16 -0.02
C LEU A 54 2.89 -10.58 0.10
N ASP A 55 4.12 -10.82 -0.34
CA ASP A 55 4.77 -12.13 -0.23
C ASP A 55 5.18 -12.48 1.22
N THR A 56 5.34 -11.47 2.09
CA THR A 56 5.82 -11.63 3.48
C THR A 56 4.76 -11.43 4.55
N SER A 57 3.54 -11.02 4.17
CA SER A 57 2.40 -10.78 5.06
C SER A 57 1.36 -11.89 4.96
#